data_AF-A0A5K1JZA3-F1
#
_entry.id   AF-A0A5K1JZA3-F1
#
_cell.length_a   1.000
_cell.length_b   1.000
_cell.length_c   1.000
_cell.angle_alpha   90.00
_cell.angle_beta   90.00
_cell.angle_gamma   90.00
#
_symmetry.space_group_name_H-M   'P 1'
#
loop_
_entity.id
_entity.type
_entity.pdbx_description
1 polymer ?
#
loop_
_entity_poly.entity_id
_entity_poly.type
_entity_poly.pdbx_seq_one_letter_code
_entity_poly.pdbx_strand_id
1 'polypeptide(L)'
;MHLTQQPATVVVEAAVAEAVEEAVERTLSSPEFAAEVTADIRNLGQTVKDIRKGFRAVADDLVAFDNDEYKDKNGEVLQLRPQWLGYQATFDDILEKSHRNALAAASMIRQYTEAILTDVDPSEFEDVQEELRGFLKKLDEKAPTAQETQGDLEKLVDDVRSFKTTIDETLWKAGNKCVSDVDEAKTHLQDVEKKLESINDDKKQLGILAVGGLLLGGACAIVAIFVLAPAAGKVVLDAVKKIGPVGAVYCGIQGWLLHRQGAECEIEMEECKVDIVNKKDRYRELRGHKAALTQTKEQITALAKKVDTISEIWRVCDMQQLQEQLALVVGPDMQVTRRFLKKLRRPREVYNRLADLLELYAKGNFERS
;
A
#
# COMPACT_ATOMS: atom_id res chain seq x y z
N MET A 1 20.01 -63.38 -19.03
CA MET A 1 18.54 -63.46 -18.93
C MET A 1 17.96 -62.19 -19.53
N HIS A 2 17.57 -62.24 -20.80
CA HIS A 2 16.79 -61.16 -21.42
C HIS A 2 15.32 -61.42 -21.09
N LEU A 3 14.74 -60.58 -20.24
CA LEU A 3 13.30 -60.49 -20.09
C LEU A 3 12.76 -59.84 -21.38
N THR A 4 12.32 -60.67 -22.32
CA THR A 4 11.50 -60.23 -23.44
C THR A 4 10.20 -59.67 -22.87
N GLN A 5 10.04 -58.34 -22.90
CA GLN A 5 8.77 -57.69 -22.62
C GLN A 5 7.69 -58.35 -23.49
N GLN A 6 6.63 -58.83 -22.85
CA GLN A 6 5.54 -59.51 -23.53
C GLN A 6 4.84 -58.53 -24.49
N PRO A 7 4.64 -58.91 -25.77
CA PRO A 7 4.03 -58.04 -26.78
C PRO A 7 2.60 -57.59 -26.44
N ALA A 8 1.90 -58.31 -25.56
CA ALA A 8 0.55 -57.94 -25.12
C ALA A 8 0.53 -56.68 -24.24
N THR A 9 1.52 -56.48 -23.37
CA THR A 9 1.59 -55.32 -22.46
C THR A 9 1.86 -54.02 -23.23
N VAL A 10 2.73 -54.09 -24.24
CA VAL A 10 3.07 -52.95 -25.11
C VAL A 10 1.87 -52.50 -25.98
N VAL A 11 1.04 -53.44 -26.43
CA VAL A 11 -0.15 -53.14 -27.23
C VAL A 11 -1.26 -52.47 -26.38
N VAL A 12 -1.42 -52.87 -25.12
CA VAL A 12 -2.39 -52.25 -24.20
C VAL A 12 -1.98 -50.83 -23.83
N GLU A 13 -0.70 -50.57 -23.53
CA GLU A 13 -0.21 -49.21 -23.23
C GLU A 13 -0.35 -48.27 -24.43
N ALA A 14 -0.07 -48.76 -25.65
CA ALA A 14 -0.23 -47.97 -26.86
C ALA A 14 -1.69 -47.60 -27.15
N ALA A 15 -2.63 -48.54 -26.95
CA ALA A 15 -4.06 -48.29 -27.15
C ALA A 15 -4.65 -47.32 -26.11
N VAL A 16 -4.19 -47.40 -24.85
CA VAL A 16 -4.60 -46.45 -23.80
C VAL A 16 -4.05 -45.05 -24.09
N ALA A 17 -2.80 -44.93 -24.51
CA ALA A 17 -2.22 -43.65 -24.91
C ALA A 17 -2.97 -43.00 -26.08
N GLU A 18 -3.33 -43.79 -27.10
CA GLU A 18 -4.09 -43.30 -28.26
C GLU A 18 -5.51 -42.84 -27.87
N ALA A 19 -6.20 -43.57 -26.99
CA ALA A 19 -7.52 -43.20 -26.49
C ALA A 19 -7.49 -41.93 -25.62
N VAL A 20 -6.45 -41.75 -24.79
CA VAL A 20 -6.24 -40.53 -24.00
C VAL A 20 -5.94 -39.34 -24.92
N GLU A 21 -5.06 -39.52 -25.91
CA GLU A 21 -4.75 -38.49 -26.90
C GLU A 21 -6.03 -38.03 -27.66
N GLU A 22 -6.87 -38.97 -28.12
CA GLU A 22 -8.14 -38.65 -28.79
C GLU A 22 -9.17 -37.96 -27.88
N ALA A 23 -9.23 -38.34 -26.61
CA ALA A 23 -10.13 -37.70 -25.64
C ALA A 23 -9.73 -36.25 -25.37
N VAL A 24 -8.43 -35.99 -25.24
CA VAL A 24 -7.87 -34.64 -25.10
C VAL A 24 -8.17 -33.80 -26.34
N GLU A 25 -7.91 -34.34 -27.54
CA GLU A 25 -8.20 -33.67 -28.81
C GLU A 25 -9.69 -33.30 -28.96
N ARG A 26 -10.59 -34.26 -28.69
CA ARG A 26 -12.05 -34.02 -28.74
C ARG A 26 -12.46 -32.92 -27.77
N THR A 27 -11.87 -32.88 -26.58
CA THR A 27 -12.16 -31.87 -25.56
C THR A 27 -11.68 -30.49 -26.02
N LEU A 28 -10.44 -30.38 -26.48
CA LEU A 28 -9.83 -29.11 -26.88
C LEU A 28 -10.43 -28.52 -28.17
N SER A 29 -10.93 -29.40 -29.05
CA SER A 29 -11.63 -29.01 -30.28
C SER A 29 -13.12 -28.73 -30.06
N SER A 30 -13.64 -28.99 -28.85
CA SER A 30 -15.06 -28.81 -28.57
C SER A 30 -15.42 -27.31 -28.52
N PRO A 31 -16.59 -26.91 -29.08
CA PRO A 31 -17.12 -25.56 -28.90
C PRO A 31 -17.30 -25.17 -27.42
N GLU A 32 -17.58 -26.15 -26.57
CA GLU A 32 -17.75 -25.98 -25.13
C GLU A 32 -16.45 -25.51 -24.46
N PHE A 33 -15.34 -26.22 -24.70
CA PHE A 33 -14.03 -25.81 -24.18
C PHE A 33 -13.62 -24.43 -24.70
N ALA A 34 -13.81 -24.20 -26.00
CA ALA A 34 -13.58 -22.90 -26.63
C ALA A 34 -14.36 -21.74 -25.95
N ALA A 35 -15.62 -21.98 -25.59
CA ALA A 35 -16.47 -21.02 -24.89
C ALA A 35 -16.03 -20.82 -23.43
N GLU A 36 -15.68 -21.90 -22.72
CA GLU A 36 -15.17 -21.86 -21.36
C GLU A 36 -13.89 -21.03 -21.26
N VAL A 37 -12.90 -21.29 -22.12
CA VAL A 37 -11.65 -20.53 -22.05
C VAL A 37 -11.85 -19.05 -22.45
N THR A 38 -12.75 -18.77 -23.39
CA THR A 38 -13.13 -17.37 -23.70
C THR A 38 -13.76 -16.69 -22.49
N ALA A 39 -14.59 -17.40 -21.72
CA ALA A 39 -15.16 -16.89 -20.48
C ALA A 39 -14.07 -16.66 -19.42
N ASP A 40 -13.09 -17.56 -19.29
CA ASP A 40 -11.97 -17.41 -18.36
C ASP A 40 -11.09 -16.20 -18.67
N ILE A 41 -10.76 -15.95 -19.95
CA ILE A 41 -10.01 -14.73 -20.31
C ILE A 41 -10.84 -13.48 -20.02
N ARG A 42 -12.15 -13.48 -20.29
CA ARG A 42 -13.02 -12.35 -19.92
C ARG A 42 -13.03 -12.14 -18.40
N ASN A 43 -13.09 -13.22 -17.63
CA ASN A 43 -13.00 -13.19 -16.16
C ASN A 43 -11.65 -12.65 -15.69
N LEU A 44 -10.55 -12.99 -16.36
CA LEU A 44 -9.21 -12.42 -16.09
C LEU A 44 -9.18 -10.91 -16.38
N GLY A 45 -9.70 -10.49 -17.53
CA GLY A 45 -9.85 -9.08 -17.87
C GLY A 45 -10.68 -8.30 -16.83
N GLN A 46 -11.77 -8.90 -16.35
CA GLN A 46 -12.58 -8.34 -15.27
C GLN A 46 -11.81 -8.30 -13.94
N THR A 47 -11.04 -9.34 -13.63
CA THR A 47 -10.20 -9.42 -12.42
C THR A 47 -9.15 -8.31 -12.41
N VAL A 48 -8.48 -8.05 -13.54
CA VAL A 48 -7.54 -6.94 -13.70
C VAL A 48 -8.22 -5.58 -13.46
N LYS A 49 -9.42 -5.37 -14.02
CA LYS A 49 -10.20 -4.14 -13.78
C LYS A 49 -10.57 -3.98 -12.31
N ASP A 50 -10.98 -5.06 -11.67
CA ASP A 50 -11.32 -5.09 -10.26
C ASP A 50 -10.11 -4.81 -9.37
N ILE A 51 -8.93 -5.33 -9.71
CA ILE A 51 -7.68 -5.06 -8.99
C ILE A 51 -7.36 -3.57 -9.09
N ARG A 52 -7.39 -2.98 -10.29
CA ARG A 52 -7.18 -1.53 -10.47
C ARG A 52 -8.18 -0.68 -9.68
N LYS A 53 -9.46 -1.08 -9.67
CA LYS A 53 -10.48 -0.41 -8.84
C LYS A 53 -10.17 -0.57 -7.35
N GLY A 54 -9.72 -1.73 -6.91
CA GLY A 54 -9.31 -1.99 -5.53
C GLY A 54 -8.12 -1.13 -5.10
N PHE A 55 -7.09 -1.01 -5.94
CA PHE A 55 -5.97 -0.09 -5.68
C PHE A 55 -6.46 1.36 -5.52
N ARG A 56 -7.34 1.83 -6.40
CA ARG A 56 -7.89 3.20 -6.30
C ARG A 56 -8.75 3.39 -5.05
N ALA A 57 -9.64 2.45 -4.75
CA ALA A 57 -10.50 2.52 -3.57
C ALA A 57 -9.66 2.61 -2.29
N VAL A 58 -8.63 1.77 -2.15
CA VAL A 58 -7.69 1.89 -1.02
C VAL A 58 -6.97 3.25 -1.04
N ALA A 59 -6.51 3.72 -2.20
CA ALA A 59 -5.85 5.02 -2.29
C ALA A 59 -6.76 6.18 -1.84
N ASP A 60 -8.04 6.11 -2.19
CA ASP A 60 -9.07 7.10 -1.83
C ASP A 60 -9.37 7.05 -0.33
N ASP A 61 -9.47 5.86 0.27
CA ASP A 61 -9.62 5.68 1.72
C ASP A 61 -8.45 6.29 2.51
N LEU A 62 -7.23 6.27 1.95
CA LEU A 62 -6.03 6.85 2.56
C LEU A 62 -5.99 8.39 2.49
N VAL A 63 -6.74 9.03 1.58
CA VAL A 63 -6.69 10.49 1.36
C VAL A 63 -7.06 11.25 2.63
N ALA A 64 -8.11 10.81 3.34
CA ALA A 64 -8.57 11.51 4.52
C ALA A 64 -7.51 11.52 5.63
N PHE A 65 -6.82 10.39 5.84
CA PHE A 65 -5.73 10.29 6.82
C PHE A 65 -4.55 11.18 6.45
N ASP A 66 -4.11 11.15 5.18
CA ASP A 66 -2.95 11.93 4.73
C ASP A 66 -3.22 13.44 4.74
N ASN A 67 -4.45 13.87 4.45
CA ASN A 67 -4.87 15.29 4.47
C ASN A 67 -4.87 15.89 5.88
N ASP A 68 -5.05 15.07 6.92
CA ASP A 68 -5.04 15.52 8.32
C ASP A 68 -3.61 15.69 8.88
N GLU A 69 -2.58 15.40 8.05
CA GLU A 69 -1.16 15.67 8.31
C GLU A 69 -0.70 15.25 9.71
N TYR A 70 -1.07 14.03 10.12
CA TYR A 70 -0.61 13.48 11.40
C TYR A 70 0.92 13.41 11.41
N LYS A 71 1.50 13.80 12.55
CA LYS A 71 2.96 13.84 12.71
C LYS A 71 3.44 12.73 13.61
N ASP A 72 4.68 12.31 13.40
CA ASP A 72 5.38 11.44 14.33
C ASP A 72 6.03 12.23 15.48
N LYS A 73 6.82 11.53 16.31
CA LYS A 73 7.54 12.14 17.44
C LYS A 73 8.62 13.15 17.02
N ASN A 74 9.14 13.05 15.80
CA ASN A 74 10.16 13.94 15.25
C ASN A 74 9.53 15.14 14.52
N GLY A 75 8.21 15.18 14.40
CA GLY A 75 7.47 16.21 13.68
C GLY A 75 7.34 15.94 12.17
N GLU A 76 7.75 14.76 11.69
CA GLU A 76 7.60 14.36 10.30
C GLU A 76 6.15 13.99 10.01
N VAL A 77 5.62 14.44 8.87
CA VAL A 77 4.26 14.12 8.43
C VAL A 77 4.22 12.67 7.97
N LEU A 78 3.28 11.91 8.53
CA LEU A 78 3.04 10.51 8.20
C LEU A 78 2.07 10.44 7.01
N GLN A 79 2.50 9.79 5.93
CA GLN A 79 1.70 9.60 4.72
C GLN A 79 1.70 8.14 4.30
N LEU A 80 0.53 7.62 3.93
CA LEU A 80 0.34 6.23 3.51
C LEU A 80 0.11 6.13 2.00
N ARG A 81 -0.59 7.11 1.41
CA ARG A 81 -1.01 7.07 0.01
C ARG A 81 0.15 7.04 -0.99
N PRO A 82 1.26 7.78 -0.82
CA PRO A 82 2.35 7.76 -1.79
C PRO A 82 2.95 6.36 -2.00
N GLN A 83 3.18 5.63 -0.91
CA GLN A 83 3.70 4.26 -0.97
C GLN A 83 2.70 3.32 -1.66
N TRP A 84 1.41 3.45 -1.32
CA TRP A 84 0.35 2.65 -1.93
C TRP A 84 0.21 2.88 -3.45
N LEU A 85 0.29 4.14 -3.89
CA LEU A 85 0.31 4.49 -5.32
C LEU A 85 1.52 3.92 -6.04
N GLY A 86 2.66 3.78 -5.34
CA GLY A 86 3.82 3.04 -5.81
C GLY A 86 3.49 1.59 -6.17
N TYR A 87 2.76 0.88 -5.31
CA TYR A 87 2.32 -0.49 -5.59
C TYR A 87 1.36 -0.59 -6.78
N GLN A 88 0.44 0.38 -6.91
CA GLN A 88 -0.43 0.43 -8.08
C GLN A 88 0.37 0.64 -9.38
N ALA A 89 1.36 1.54 -9.38
CA ALA A 89 2.21 1.77 -10.54
C ALA A 89 3.03 0.52 -10.90
N THR A 90 3.59 -0.16 -9.89
CA THR A 90 4.28 -1.44 -10.06
C THR A 90 3.36 -2.50 -10.66
N PHE A 91 2.12 -2.61 -10.18
CA PHE A 91 1.13 -3.53 -10.76
C PHE A 91 0.86 -3.23 -12.24
N ASP A 92 0.68 -1.96 -12.60
CA ASP A 92 0.42 -1.55 -13.98
C ASP A 92 1.62 -1.86 -14.90
N ASP A 93 2.86 -1.64 -14.44
CA ASP A 93 4.09 -2.02 -15.17
C ASP A 93 4.21 -3.54 -15.37
N ILE A 94 3.96 -4.33 -14.31
CA ILE A 94 3.97 -5.79 -14.38
C ILE A 94 2.92 -6.29 -15.37
N LEU A 95 1.70 -5.73 -15.35
CA LEU A 95 0.66 -6.07 -16.32
C LEU A 95 1.06 -5.73 -17.75
N GLU A 96 1.70 -4.58 -17.98
CA GLU A 96 2.16 -4.20 -19.31
C GLU A 96 3.24 -5.18 -19.82
N LYS A 97 4.21 -5.54 -18.97
CA LYS A 97 5.21 -6.59 -19.27
C LYS A 97 4.54 -7.92 -19.55
N SER A 98 3.58 -8.31 -18.72
CA SER A 98 2.78 -9.53 -18.83
C SER A 98 2.06 -9.61 -20.18
N HIS A 99 1.41 -8.53 -20.63
CA HIS A 99 0.76 -8.46 -21.94
C HIS A 99 1.77 -8.58 -23.09
N ARG A 100 2.92 -7.90 -23.01
CA ARG A 100 3.99 -8.00 -24.01
C ARG A 100 4.54 -9.43 -24.10
N ASN A 101 4.73 -10.08 -22.97
CA ASN A 101 5.20 -11.46 -22.89
C ASN A 101 4.19 -12.44 -23.48
N ALA A 102 2.90 -12.26 -23.16
CA ALA A 102 1.83 -13.07 -23.74
C ALA A 102 1.76 -12.92 -25.27
N LEU A 103 1.87 -11.69 -25.80
CA LEU A 103 1.90 -11.45 -27.24
C LEU A 103 3.13 -12.09 -27.91
N ALA A 104 4.30 -11.98 -27.28
CA ALA A 104 5.52 -12.61 -27.78
C ALA A 104 5.39 -14.14 -27.80
N ALA A 105 4.88 -14.74 -26.71
CA ALA A 105 4.61 -16.16 -26.61
C ALA A 105 3.59 -16.63 -27.67
N ALA A 106 2.49 -15.89 -27.85
CA ALA A 106 1.53 -16.17 -28.92
C ALA A 106 2.19 -16.18 -30.31
N SER A 107 3.02 -15.17 -30.61
CA SER A 107 3.75 -15.11 -31.88
C SER A 107 4.73 -16.28 -32.05
N MET A 108 5.43 -16.68 -30.99
CA MET A 108 6.36 -17.83 -31.03
C MET A 108 5.62 -19.14 -31.25
N ILE A 109 4.50 -19.34 -30.55
CA ILE A 109 3.66 -20.52 -30.72
C ILE A 109 3.10 -20.58 -32.15
N ARG A 110 2.67 -19.45 -32.72
CA ARG A 110 2.23 -19.41 -34.13
C ARG A 110 3.33 -19.79 -35.09
N GLN A 111 4.52 -19.18 -34.96
CA GLN A 111 5.68 -19.54 -35.78
C GLN A 111 6.00 -21.03 -35.69
N TYR A 112 5.95 -21.61 -34.48
CA TYR A 112 6.12 -23.04 -34.27
C TYR A 112 5.05 -23.87 -35.01
N THR A 113 3.78 -23.52 -34.85
CA THR A 113 2.68 -24.25 -35.49
C THR A 113 2.64 -24.10 -37.02
N GLU A 114 3.12 -22.99 -37.56
CA GLU A 114 3.11 -22.69 -39.00
C GLU A 114 4.35 -23.23 -39.72
N ALA A 115 5.53 -23.14 -39.11
CA ALA A 115 6.77 -23.62 -39.72
C ALA A 115 6.97 -25.12 -39.51
N ILE A 116 6.83 -25.60 -38.28
CA ILE A 116 7.31 -26.93 -37.87
C ILE A 116 6.18 -27.99 -37.95
N LEU A 117 4.93 -27.59 -37.74
CA LEU A 117 3.79 -28.52 -37.65
C LEU A 117 3.00 -28.67 -38.97
N THR A 118 3.64 -28.46 -40.11
CA THR A 118 3.06 -28.66 -41.45
C THR A 118 3.28 -30.10 -41.95
N ASP A 119 2.67 -30.47 -43.08
CA ASP A 119 2.97 -31.75 -43.72
C ASP A 119 4.36 -31.65 -44.36
N VAL A 120 5.34 -32.31 -43.74
CA VAL A 120 6.74 -32.27 -44.17
C VAL A 120 7.12 -33.57 -44.89
N ASP A 121 7.81 -33.47 -46.03
CA ASP A 121 8.34 -34.64 -46.73
C ASP A 121 9.48 -35.28 -45.91
N PRO A 122 9.64 -36.62 -45.90
CA PRO A 122 10.77 -37.26 -45.22
C PRO A 122 12.16 -36.72 -45.57
N SER A 123 12.32 -36.15 -46.77
CA SER A 123 13.58 -35.52 -47.19
C SER A 123 13.90 -34.22 -46.44
N GLU A 124 12.93 -33.58 -45.80
CA GLU A 124 13.07 -32.31 -45.08
C GLU A 124 13.16 -32.51 -43.54
N PHE A 125 13.26 -33.76 -43.07
CA PHE A 125 13.26 -34.06 -41.64
C PHE A 125 14.47 -33.50 -40.88
N GLU A 126 15.63 -33.39 -41.52
CA GLU A 126 16.81 -32.76 -40.90
C GLU A 126 16.59 -31.25 -40.71
N ASP A 127 16.01 -30.58 -41.71
CA ASP A 127 15.69 -29.15 -41.64
C ASP A 127 14.68 -28.87 -40.51
N VAL A 128 13.62 -29.68 -40.39
CA VAL A 128 12.66 -29.57 -39.27
C VAL A 128 13.34 -29.78 -37.93
N GLN A 129 14.28 -30.72 -37.82
CA GLN A 129 15.00 -30.94 -36.57
C GLN A 129 15.87 -29.73 -36.21
N GLU A 130 16.51 -29.10 -37.19
CA GLU A 130 17.27 -27.85 -36.98
C GLU A 130 16.36 -26.69 -36.57
N GLU A 131 15.23 -26.49 -37.25
CA GLU A 131 14.25 -25.47 -36.89
C GLU A 131 13.70 -25.66 -35.47
N LEU A 132 13.41 -26.90 -35.10
CA LEU A 132 12.89 -27.27 -33.78
C LEU A 132 13.90 -27.02 -32.67
N ARG A 133 15.20 -27.28 -32.93
CA ARG A 133 16.29 -26.88 -32.02
C ARG A 133 16.39 -25.35 -31.91
N GLY A 134 16.25 -24.65 -33.03
CA GLY A 134 16.23 -23.18 -33.06
C GLY A 134 15.05 -22.60 -32.25
N PHE A 135 13.87 -23.22 -32.35
CA PHE A 135 12.70 -22.87 -31.56
C PHE A 135 12.92 -23.11 -30.06
N LEU A 136 13.43 -24.30 -29.69
CA LEU A 136 13.76 -24.63 -28.30
C LEU A 136 14.71 -23.62 -27.68
N LYS A 137 15.73 -23.18 -28.45
CA LYS A 137 16.66 -22.13 -28.00
C LYS A 137 15.96 -20.78 -27.77
N LYS A 138 15.08 -20.36 -28.68
CA LYS A 138 14.28 -19.12 -28.50
C LYS A 138 13.36 -19.21 -27.28
N LEU A 139 12.80 -20.40 -27.02
CA LEU A 139 11.93 -20.64 -25.88
C LEU A 139 12.71 -20.56 -24.56
N ASP A 140 13.91 -21.16 -24.53
CA ASP A 140 14.88 -21.08 -23.42
C ASP A 140 15.29 -19.63 -23.12
N GLU A 141 15.51 -18.82 -24.16
CA GLU A 141 15.80 -17.38 -24.02
C GLU A 141 14.62 -16.56 -23.45
N LYS A 142 13.40 -17.11 -23.47
CA LYS A 142 12.16 -16.39 -23.12
C LYS A 142 11.49 -16.89 -21.85
N ALA A 143 11.73 -18.14 -21.45
CA ALA A 143 11.25 -18.71 -20.19
C ALA A 143 11.62 -17.85 -18.96
N PRO A 144 12.84 -17.29 -18.83
CA PRO A 144 13.19 -16.42 -17.70
C PRO A 144 12.29 -15.20 -17.56
N THR A 145 11.80 -14.62 -18.66
CA THR A 145 10.95 -13.42 -18.61
C THR A 145 9.54 -13.73 -18.07
N ALA A 146 9.01 -14.92 -18.36
CA ALA A 146 7.74 -15.36 -17.78
C ALA A 146 7.88 -15.64 -16.27
N GLN A 147 8.97 -16.30 -15.87
CA GLN A 147 9.29 -16.54 -14.46
C GLN A 147 9.53 -15.23 -13.70
N GLU A 148 10.22 -14.26 -14.31
CA GLU A 148 10.42 -12.92 -13.75
C GLU A 148 9.07 -12.22 -13.53
N THR A 149 8.14 -12.29 -14.50
CA THR A 149 6.80 -11.71 -14.37
C THR A 149 6.01 -12.33 -13.21
N GLN A 150 6.09 -13.66 -13.05
CA GLN A 150 5.48 -14.35 -11.90
C GLN A 150 6.12 -13.89 -10.58
N GLY A 151 7.45 -13.88 -10.51
CA GLY A 151 8.18 -13.45 -9.30
C GLY A 151 7.89 -12.00 -8.91
N ASP A 152 7.75 -11.11 -9.89
CA ASP A 152 7.35 -9.72 -9.67
C ASP A 152 5.92 -9.61 -9.10
N LEU A 153 4.97 -10.44 -9.59
CA LEU A 153 3.61 -10.50 -9.04
C LEU A 153 3.60 -11.04 -7.61
N GLU A 154 4.34 -12.11 -7.32
CA GLU A 154 4.44 -12.69 -5.97
C GLU A 154 5.03 -11.68 -4.98
N LYS A 155 6.10 -10.99 -5.39
CA LYS A 155 6.70 -9.91 -4.60
C LYS A 155 5.71 -8.78 -4.35
N LEU A 156 5.00 -8.32 -5.38
CA LEU A 156 3.98 -7.29 -5.23
C LEU A 156 2.88 -7.71 -4.26
N VAL A 157 2.44 -8.97 -4.31
CA VAL A 157 1.45 -9.49 -3.36
C VAL A 157 1.96 -9.38 -1.93
N ASP A 158 3.20 -9.80 -1.68
CA ASP A 158 3.79 -9.75 -0.35
C ASP A 158 4.00 -8.31 0.15
N ASP A 159 4.40 -7.40 -0.74
CA ASP A 159 4.49 -5.97 -0.45
C ASP A 159 3.11 -5.39 -0.09
N VAL A 160 2.07 -5.69 -0.88
CA VAL A 160 0.68 -5.28 -0.62
C VAL A 160 0.17 -5.84 0.71
N ARG A 161 0.46 -7.11 1.04
CA ARG A 161 0.08 -7.71 2.34
C ARG A 161 0.82 -7.03 3.50
N SER A 162 2.11 -6.75 3.33
CA SER A 162 2.96 -6.14 4.35
C SER A 162 2.58 -4.69 4.64
N PHE A 163 1.96 -4.00 3.67
CA PHE A 163 1.46 -2.64 3.86
C PHE A 163 0.45 -2.50 5.01
N LYS A 164 -0.26 -3.58 5.39
CA LYS A 164 -1.12 -3.58 6.59
C LYS A 164 -0.33 -3.27 7.86
N THR A 165 0.88 -3.80 7.97
CA THR A 165 1.80 -3.52 9.08
C THR A 165 2.24 -2.06 9.04
N THR A 166 2.50 -1.51 7.85
CA THR A 166 2.82 -0.08 7.67
C THR A 166 1.68 0.83 8.15
N ILE A 167 0.42 0.47 7.88
CA ILE A 167 -0.77 1.17 8.40
C ILE A 167 -0.78 1.13 9.94
N ASP A 168 -0.60 -0.05 10.53
CA ASP A 168 -0.64 -0.22 11.99
C ASP A 168 0.49 0.53 12.70
N GLU A 169 1.71 0.49 12.15
CA GLU A 169 2.86 1.26 12.65
C GLU A 169 2.64 2.78 12.54
N THR A 170 2.08 3.24 11.42
CA THR A 170 1.78 4.65 11.18
C THR A 170 0.74 5.17 12.17
N LEU A 171 -0.35 4.42 12.35
CA LEU A 171 -1.37 4.74 13.34
C LEU A 171 -0.83 4.74 14.77
N TRP A 172 0.08 3.81 15.09
CA TRP A 172 0.73 3.76 16.39
C TRP A 172 1.63 4.99 16.62
N LYS A 173 2.45 5.38 15.64
CA LYS A 173 3.29 6.58 15.71
C LYS A 173 2.45 7.84 15.90
N ALA A 174 1.42 8.03 15.08
CA ALA A 174 0.48 9.16 15.18
C ALA A 174 -0.23 9.18 16.55
N GLY A 175 -0.66 8.01 17.03
CA GLY A 175 -1.34 7.86 18.31
C GLY A 175 -0.46 8.26 19.48
N ASN A 176 0.78 7.79 19.51
CA ASN A 176 1.74 8.17 20.54
C ASN A 176 2.03 9.67 20.54
N LYS A 177 2.17 10.28 19.36
CA LYS A 177 2.36 11.73 19.25
C LYS A 177 1.16 12.49 19.80
N CYS A 178 -0.06 12.11 19.43
CA CYS A 178 -1.28 12.75 19.95
C CYS A 178 -1.39 12.64 21.49
N VAL A 179 -1.07 11.48 22.07
CA VAL A 179 -1.04 11.30 23.52
C VAL A 179 0.01 12.20 24.17
N SER A 180 1.22 12.20 23.62
CA SER A 180 2.31 13.07 24.09
C SER A 180 1.92 14.55 24.05
N ASP A 181 1.29 15.02 22.97
CA ASP A 181 0.88 16.42 22.81
C ASP A 181 -0.18 16.83 23.84
N VAL A 182 -1.11 15.93 24.16
CA VAL A 182 -2.13 16.14 25.20
C VAL A 182 -1.48 16.20 26.58
N ASP A 183 -0.53 15.32 26.87
CA ASP A 183 0.13 15.29 28.17
C ASP A 183 1.05 16.50 28.36
N GLU A 184 1.78 16.91 27.33
CA GLU A 184 2.56 18.16 27.33
C GLU A 184 1.68 19.39 27.60
N ALA A 185 0.52 19.49 26.95
CA ALA A 185 -0.43 20.57 27.17
C ALA A 185 -1.01 20.58 28.60
N LYS A 186 -1.28 19.40 29.19
CA LYS A 186 -1.70 19.31 30.59
C LYS A 186 -0.59 19.71 31.55
N THR A 187 0.65 19.30 31.30
CA THR A 187 1.80 19.70 32.12
C THR A 187 1.97 21.22 32.08
N HIS A 188 1.86 21.82 30.89
CA HIS A 188 1.91 23.28 30.75
C HIS A 188 0.78 23.98 31.52
N LEU A 189 -0.46 23.48 31.43
CA LEU A 189 -1.58 23.99 32.21
C LEU A 189 -1.31 23.93 33.72
N GLN A 190 -0.79 22.82 34.23
CA GLN A 190 -0.43 22.67 35.66
C GLN A 190 0.65 23.67 36.09
N ASP A 191 1.61 23.97 35.22
CA ASP A 191 2.66 24.95 35.51
C ASP A 191 2.11 26.38 35.53
N VAL A 192 1.17 26.72 34.63
CA VAL A 192 0.44 28.00 34.65
C VAL A 192 -0.42 28.14 35.90
N GLU A 193 -1.13 27.08 36.32
CA GLU A 193 -1.92 27.05 37.56
C GLU A 193 -1.04 27.32 38.79
N LYS A 194 0.10 26.63 38.92
CA LYS A 194 1.07 26.88 40.01
C LYS A 194 1.60 28.31 40.00
N LYS A 195 1.87 28.88 38.82
CA LYS A 195 2.33 30.26 38.67
C LYS A 195 1.26 31.25 39.13
N LEU A 196 -0.01 31.02 38.78
CA LEU A 196 -1.15 31.82 39.23
C LEU A 196 -1.36 31.73 40.74
N GLU A 197 -1.21 30.54 41.33
CA GLU A 197 -1.24 30.33 42.79
C GLU A 197 -0.14 31.14 43.49
N SER A 198 1.10 31.06 43.00
CA SER A 198 2.22 31.85 43.52
C SER A 198 1.96 33.35 43.45
N ILE A 199 1.45 33.86 42.32
CA ILE A 199 1.09 35.28 42.16
C ILE A 199 -0.01 35.68 43.15
N ASN A 200 -0.98 34.82 43.40
CA ASN A 200 -2.06 35.09 44.35
C ASN A 200 -1.55 35.11 45.79
N ASP A 201 -0.61 34.25 46.15
CA ASP A 201 0.01 34.27 47.46
C ASP A 201 0.90 35.52 47.66
N ASP A 202 1.65 35.94 46.64
CA ASP A 202 2.40 37.20 46.66
C ASP A 202 1.48 38.42 46.81
N LYS A 203 0.32 38.43 46.12
CA LYS A 203 -0.72 39.46 46.29
C LYS A 203 -1.24 39.50 47.73
N LYS A 204 -1.50 38.34 48.36
CA LYS A 204 -1.94 38.26 49.76
C LYS A 204 -0.86 38.82 50.70
N GLN A 205 0.41 38.45 50.50
CA GLN A 205 1.52 38.95 51.31
C GLN A 205 1.68 40.46 51.20
N LEU A 206 1.61 41.01 49.97
CA LEU A 206 1.61 42.47 49.77
C LEU A 206 0.40 43.16 50.41
N GLY A 207 -0.78 42.53 50.36
CA GLY A 207 -1.96 43.01 51.08
C GLY A 207 -1.74 43.10 52.58
N ILE A 208 -1.14 42.09 53.19
CA ILE A 208 -0.78 42.07 54.62
C ILE A 208 0.23 43.18 54.95
N LEU A 209 1.28 43.34 54.13
CA LEU A 209 2.30 44.39 54.32
C LEU A 209 1.72 45.80 54.18
N ALA A 210 0.79 46.00 53.25
CA ALA A 210 0.08 47.26 53.08
C ALA A 210 -0.76 47.60 54.31
N VAL A 211 -1.47 46.62 54.90
CA VAL A 211 -2.24 46.78 56.15
C VAL A 211 -1.33 47.04 57.35
N GLY A 212 -0.18 46.38 57.42
CA GLY A 212 0.83 46.64 58.46
C GLY A 212 1.42 48.06 58.38
N GLY A 213 1.65 48.59 57.17
CA GLY A 213 2.09 49.97 56.95
C GLY A 213 1.01 51.02 57.23
N LEU A 214 -0.27 50.68 57.03
CA LEU A 214 -1.42 51.55 57.29
C LEU A 214 -1.59 51.90 58.78
N LEU A 215 -1.14 51.03 59.70
CA LEU A 215 -1.17 51.27 61.13
C LEU A 215 -0.13 52.30 61.62
N LEU A 216 0.82 52.71 60.76
CA LEU A 216 1.93 53.62 61.12
C LEU A 216 1.84 55.04 60.52
N GLY A 217 0.77 55.40 59.79
CA GLY A 217 0.42 56.80 59.54
C GLY A 217 0.03 57.19 58.09
N GLY A 218 -1.12 57.85 57.94
CA GLY A 218 -1.43 58.87 56.91
C GLY A 218 -1.56 58.49 55.42
N ALA A 219 -1.14 57.32 54.95
CA ALA A 219 -1.05 56.99 53.51
C ALA A 219 -2.25 56.20 52.92
N CYS A 220 -3.45 56.31 53.50
CA CYS A 220 -4.57 55.38 53.23
C CYS A 220 -5.27 55.53 51.86
N ALA A 221 -5.25 56.71 51.25
CA ALA A 221 -6.06 56.94 50.04
C ALA A 221 -5.43 56.36 48.76
N ILE A 222 -4.10 56.33 48.67
CA ILE A 222 -3.39 56.06 47.41
C ILE A 222 -3.45 54.58 47.03
N VAL A 223 -3.26 53.67 48.00
CA VAL A 223 -3.31 52.21 47.75
C VAL A 223 -4.71 51.74 47.39
N ALA A 224 -5.75 52.27 48.05
CA ALA A 224 -7.14 51.95 47.75
C ALA A 224 -7.54 52.38 46.32
N ILE A 225 -7.04 53.52 45.84
CA ILE A 225 -7.30 54.01 44.48
C ILE A 225 -6.69 53.08 43.41
N PHE A 226 -5.51 52.49 43.65
CA PHE A 226 -4.89 51.55 42.71
C PHE A 226 -5.61 50.20 42.63
N VAL A 227 -6.13 49.70 43.75
CA VAL A 227 -6.87 48.44 43.80
C VAL A 227 -8.26 48.60 43.17
N LEU A 228 -8.90 49.77 43.34
CA LEU A 228 -10.27 50.02 42.88
C LEU A 228 -10.37 50.62 41.47
N ALA A 229 -9.32 51.28 40.95
CA ALA A 229 -9.35 51.94 39.65
C ALA A 229 -8.01 51.81 38.87
N PRO A 230 -7.74 50.64 38.25
CA PRO A 230 -6.47 50.36 37.56
C PRO A 230 -6.11 51.36 36.44
N ALA A 231 -7.12 51.92 35.77
CA ALA A 231 -6.94 52.92 34.69
C ALA A 231 -6.42 54.28 35.19
N ALA A 232 -6.65 54.63 36.46
CA ALA A 232 -6.15 55.86 37.07
C ALA A 232 -4.67 55.76 37.49
N GLY A 233 -4.08 54.56 37.43
CA GLY A 233 -2.74 54.28 37.96
C GLY A 233 -1.60 55.07 37.29
N LYS A 234 -1.71 55.41 36.00
CA LYS A 234 -0.70 56.22 35.30
C LYS A 234 -0.56 57.63 35.88
N VAL A 235 -1.68 58.28 36.23
CA VAL A 235 -1.71 59.65 36.76
C VAL A 235 -1.11 59.72 38.16
N VAL A 236 -1.31 58.67 38.97
CA VAL A 236 -0.76 58.58 40.32
C VAL A 236 0.74 58.26 40.29
N LEU A 237 1.21 57.44 39.34
CA LEU A 237 2.64 57.14 39.17
C LEU A 237 3.48 58.40 38.90
N ASP A 238 2.96 59.35 38.12
CA ASP A 238 3.62 60.62 37.82
C ASP A 238 3.61 61.60 39.01
N ALA A 239 2.55 61.61 39.82
CA ALA A 239 2.47 62.41 41.04
C ALA A 239 3.43 61.91 42.13
N VAL A 240 3.63 60.59 42.18
CA VAL A 240 4.40 59.90 43.21
C VAL A 240 5.92 59.98 43.01
N LYS A 241 6.41 60.08 41.77
CA LYS A 241 7.84 60.34 41.47
C LYS A 241 8.39 61.61 42.14
N LYS A 242 7.53 62.53 42.58
CA LYS A 242 7.92 63.81 43.21
C LYS A 242 8.06 63.76 44.73
N ILE A 243 7.62 62.71 45.44
CA ILE A 243 7.47 62.72 46.91
C ILE A 243 8.55 61.90 47.66
N GLY A 244 9.46 61.23 46.96
CA GLY A 244 10.55 60.46 47.59
C GLY A 244 10.15 59.05 48.06
N PRO A 245 11.12 58.21 48.45
CA PRO A 245 10.97 56.76 48.54
C PRO A 245 10.29 56.34 49.85
N VAL A 246 8.97 56.44 49.91
CA VAL A 246 8.17 55.90 51.02
C VAL A 246 7.51 54.59 50.57
N GLY A 247 7.60 53.53 51.38
CA GLY A 247 7.26 52.14 51.03
C GLY A 247 5.86 51.87 50.43
N ALA A 248 4.93 52.82 50.52
CA ALA A 248 3.62 52.74 49.86
C ALA A 248 3.71 52.74 48.31
N VAL A 249 4.70 53.43 47.74
CA VAL A 249 4.92 53.50 46.28
C VAL A 249 5.34 52.14 45.72
N TYR A 250 6.23 51.47 46.45
CA TYR A 250 6.74 50.16 46.08
C TYR A 250 5.62 49.11 46.06
N CYS A 251 4.76 49.11 47.07
CA CYS A 251 3.63 48.16 47.15
C CYS A 251 2.62 48.36 46.01
N GLY A 252 2.34 49.61 45.59
CA GLY A 252 1.43 49.90 44.49
C GLY A 252 1.95 49.42 43.12
N ILE A 253 3.23 49.67 42.83
CA ILE A 253 3.84 49.22 41.57
C ILE A 253 3.92 47.69 41.51
N GLN A 254 4.34 47.04 42.60
CA GLN A 254 4.39 45.57 42.69
C GLN A 254 3.00 44.94 42.59
N GLY A 255 2.00 45.53 43.26
CA GLY A 255 0.60 45.07 43.16
C GLY A 255 0.04 45.16 41.74
N TRP A 256 0.28 46.25 41.02
CA TRP A 256 -0.11 46.39 39.61
C TRP A 256 0.57 45.36 38.70
N LEU A 257 1.87 45.13 38.91
CA LEU A 257 2.65 44.17 38.12
C LEU A 257 2.16 42.73 38.34
N LEU A 258 1.91 42.34 39.59
CA LEU A 258 1.32 41.03 39.92
C LEU A 258 -0.12 40.90 39.42
N HIS A 259 -0.91 41.97 39.42
CA HIS A 259 -2.25 41.96 38.83
C HIS A 259 -2.17 41.68 37.33
N ARG A 260 -1.29 42.38 36.61
CA ARG A 260 -1.05 42.16 35.18
C ARG A 260 -0.55 40.75 34.88
N GLN A 261 0.45 40.26 35.60
CA GLN A 261 0.96 38.90 35.44
C GLN A 261 -0.12 37.84 35.71
N GLY A 262 -0.98 38.07 36.71
CA GLY A 262 -2.12 37.19 36.99
C GLY A 262 -3.11 37.14 35.82
N ALA A 263 -3.45 38.30 35.25
CA ALA A 263 -4.34 38.36 34.09
C ALA A 263 -3.73 37.69 32.85
N GLU A 264 -2.42 37.84 32.62
CA GLU A 264 -1.69 37.14 31.55
C GLU A 264 -1.73 35.62 31.76
N CYS A 265 -1.53 35.13 32.99
CA CYS A 265 -1.66 33.71 33.32
C CYS A 265 -3.09 33.16 33.19
N GLU A 266 -4.11 33.95 33.52
CA GLU A 266 -5.51 33.54 33.31
C GLU A 266 -5.84 33.37 31.83
N ILE A 267 -5.36 34.27 30.96
CA ILE A 267 -5.51 34.15 29.51
C ILE A 267 -4.78 32.90 29.00
N GLU A 268 -3.51 32.72 29.39
CA GLU A 268 -2.68 31.56 29.03
C GLU A 268 -3.33 30.24 29.49
N MET A 269 -3.96 30.22 30.66
CA MET A 269 -4.69 29.06 31.19
C MET A 269 -5.90 28.70 30.32
N GLU A 270 -6.69 29.69 29.88
CA GLU A 270 -7.82 29.45 28.98
C GLU A 270 -7.35 28.99 27.59
N GLU A 271 -6.26 29.55 27.07
CA GLU A 271 -5.62 29.08 25.83
C GLU A 271 -5.16 27.63 25.95
N CYS A 272 -4.52 27.25 27.07
CA CYS A 272 -4.11 25.88 27.35
C CYS A 272 -5.31 24.91 27.41
N LYS A 273 -6.42 25.32 28.03
CA LYS A 273 -7.64 24.49 28.07
C LYS A 273 -8.19 24.24 26.68
N VAL A 274 -8.23 25.28 25.83
CA VAL A 274 -8.65 25.16 24.43
C VAL A 274 -7.70 24.25 23.65
N ASP A 275 -6.38 24.40 23.82
CA ASP A 275 -5.38 23.54 23.18
C ASP A 275 -5.55 22.06 23.57
N ILE A 276 -5.77 21.77 24.86
CA ILE A 276 -6.04 20.40 25.34
C ILE A 276 -7.29 19.82 24.67
N VAL A 277 -8.37 20.60 24.54
CA VAL A 277 -9.61 20.14 23.87
C VAL A 277 -9.33 19.83 22.40
N ASN A 278 -8.68 20.75 21.68
CA ASN A 278 -8.33 20.56 20.27
C ASN A 278 -7.44 19.32 20.07
N LYS A 279 -6.42 19.12 20.90
CA LYS A 279 -5.54 17.95 20.83
C LYS A 279 -6.27 16.64 21.17
N LYS A 280 -7.20 16.66 22.12
CA LYS A 280 -8.06 15.50 22.43
C LYS A 280 -9.02 15.17 21.28
N ASP A 281 -9.58 16.17 20.63
CA ASP A 281 -10.45 15.99 19.47
C ASP A 281 -9.66 15.44 18.28
N ARG A 282 -8.44 15.94 18.03
CA ARG A 282 -7.54 15.35 17.03
C ARG A 282 -7.20 13.89 17.31
N TYR A 283 -6.99 13.51 18.57
CA TYR A 283 -6.81 12.11 18.97
C TYR A 283 -8.09 11.27 18.77
N ARG A 284 -9.28 11.86 18.88
CA ARG A 284 -10.57 11.19 18.60
C ARG A 284 -10.74 10.97 17.10
N GLU A 285 -10.41 11.95 16.26
CA GLU A 285 -10.40 11.84 14.80
C GLU A 285 -9.47 10.72 14.35
N LEU A 286 -8.27 10.61 14.95
CA LEU A 286 -7.32 9.53 14.66
C LEU A 286 -7.92 8.14 14.95
N ARG A 287 -8.74 8.02 15.99
CA ARG A 287 -9.47 6.77 16.27
C ARG A 287 -10.54 6.47 15.22
N GLY A 288 -11.16 7.52 14.65
CA GLY A 288 -12.05 7.40 13.49
C GLY A 288 -11.30 6.82 12.28
N HIS A 289 -10.13 7.37 11.96
CA HIS A 289 -9.25 6.84 10.90
C HIS A 289 -8.83 5.39 11.15
N LYS A 290 -8.47 5.04 12.39
CA LYS A 290 -8.14 3.64 12.73
C LYS A 290 -9.27 2.67 12.42
N ALA A 291 -10.53 3.07 12.65
CA ALA A 291 -11.68 2.25 12.31
C ALA A 291 -11.85 2.11 10.79
N ALA A 292 -11.79 3.22 10.04
CA ALA A 292 -11.87 3.21 8.58
C ALA A 292 -10.75 2.35 7.94
N LEU A 293 -9.51 2.55 8.38
CA LEU A 293 -8.35 1.81 7.87
C LEU A 293 -8.39 0.33 8.22
N THR A 294 -9.17 -0.09 9.23
CA THR A 294 -9.38 -1.53 9.49
C THR A 294 -10.15 -2.18 8.34
N GLN A 295 -11.18 -1.51 7.81
CA GLN A 295 -11.89 -1.98 6.63
C GLN A 295 -10.97 -1.97 5.39
N THR A 296 -10.15 -0.93 5.23
CA THR A 296 -9.16 -0.85 4.14
C THR A 296 -8.17 -2.02 4.19
N LYS A 297 -7.76 -2.50 5.38
CA LYS A 297 -6.90 -3.70 5.52
C LYS A 297 -7.56 -4.99 5.02
N GLU A 298 -8.88 -5.11 5.15
CA GLU A 298 -9.63 -6.24 4.57
C GLU A 298 -9.64 -6.16 3.04
N GLN A 299 -9.87 -4.95 2.49
CA GLN A 299 -9.78 -4.71 1.05
C GLN A 299 -8.38 -5.03 0.49
N ILE A 300 -7.31 -4.64 1.20
CA ILE A 300 -5.92 -4.98 0.85
C ILE A 300 -5.72 -6.50 0.79
N THR A 301 -6.29 -7.24 1.75
CA THR A 301 -6.17 -8.71 1.76
C THR A 301 -6.93 -9.35 0.60
N ALA A 302 -8.13 -8.85 0.29
CA ALA A 302 -8.89 -9.31 -0.86
C ALA A 302 -8.18 -8.97 -2.19
N LEU A 303 -7.56 -7.79 -2.27
CA LEU A 303 -6.80 -7.33 -3.42
C LEU A 303 -5.57 -8.23 -3.67
N ALA A 304 -4.79 -8.50 -2.61
CA ALA A 304 -3.63 -9.40 -2.67
C ALA A 304 -4.03 -10.78 -3.23
N LYS A 305 -5.14 -11.35 -2.75
CA LYS A 305 -5.65 -12.63 -3.25
C LYS A 305 -6.02 -12.59 -4.75
N LYS A 306 -6.56 -11.48 -5.25
CA LYS A 306 -6.86 -11.33 -6.68
C LYS A 306 -5.58 -11.26 -7.52
N VAL A 307 -4.53 -10.62 -7.01
CA VAL A 307 -3.22 -10.57 -7.68
C VAL A 307 -2.55 -11.95 -7.67
N ASP A 308 -2.67 -12.73 -6.58
CA ASP A 308 -2.21 -14.14 -6.54
C ASP A 308 -2.79 -14.97 -7.68
N THR A 309 -4.09 -14.83 -7.95
CA THR A 309 -4.75 -15.57 -9.03
C THR A 309 -4.13 -15.28 -10.40
N ILE A 310 -3.65 -14.05 -10.65
CA ILE A 310 -2.93 -13.72 -11.89
C ILE A 310 -1.54 -14.38 -11.90
N SER A 311 -0.85 -14.41 -10.77
CA SER A 311 0.44 -15.09 -10.65
C SER A 311 0.32 -16.60 -10.92
N GLU A 312 -0.72 -17.25 -10.42
CA GLU A 312 -0.98 -18.68 -10.63
C GLU A 312 -1.16 -19.03 -12.12
N ILE A 313 -1.71 -18.12 -12.93
CA ILE A 313 -1.83 -18.31 -14.38
C ILE A 313 -0.44 -18.38 -15.03
N TRP A 314 0.47 -17.48 -14.65
CA TRP A 314 1.84 -17.50 -15.17
C TRP A 314 2.61 -18.75 -14.78
N ARG A 315 2.35 -19.29 -13.57
CA ARG A 315 2.92 -20.58 -13.13
C ARG A 315 2.46 -21.75 -14.00
N VAL A 316 1.22 -21.74 -14.49
CA VAL A 316 0.69 -22.80 -15.36
C VAL A 316 1.17 -22.62 -16.81
N CYS A 317 1.46 -21.39 -17.22
CA CYS A 317 2.06 -21.08 -18.52
C CYS A 317 3.58 -21.29 -18.55
N ASP A 318 4.11 -22.16 -17.68
CA ASP A 318 5.55 -22.41 -17.59
C ASP A 318 6.08 -23.02 -18.90
N MET A 319 6.70 -22.15 -19.70
CA MET A 319 7.34 -22.51 -20.96
C MET A 319 8.51 -23.48 -20.73
N GLN A 320 9.07 -23.56 -19.53
CA GLN A 320 10.12 -24.50 -19.21
C GLN A 320 9.61 -25.94 -19.22
N GLN A 321 8.41 -26.21 -18.69
CA GLN A 321 7.83 -27.55 -18.77
C GLN A 321 7.60 -27.97 -20.22
N LEU A 322 7.12 -27.04 -21.06
CA LEU A 322 6.97 -27.26 -22.49
C LEU A 322 8.33 -27.54 -23.16
N GLN A 323 9.36 -26.77 -22.81
CA GLN A 323 10.73 -26.96 -23.29
C GLN A 323 11.25 -28.35 -22.94
N GLU A 324 11.14 -28.76 -21.68
CA GLU A 324 11.66 -30.02 -21.17
C GLU A 324 10.99 -31.19 -21.89
N GLN A 325 9.67 -31.13 -22.06
CA GLN A 325 8.92 -32.14 -22.81
C GLN A 325 9.33 -32.19 -24.28
N LEU A 326 9.50 -31.04 -24.94
CA LEU A 326 9.95 -30.99 -26.34
C LEU A 326 11.40 -31.46 -26.47
N ALA A 327 12.31 -31.05 -25.58
CA ALA A 327 13.71 -31.43 -25.60
C ALA A 327 13.92 -32.94 -25.50
N LEU A 328 13.09 -33.64 -24.70
CA LEU A 328 13.10 -35.09 -24.59
C LEU A 328 12.80 -35.80 -25.92
N VAL A 329 12.02 -35.17 -26.81
CA VAL A 329 11.62 -35.78 -28.09
C VAL A 329 12.52 -35.36 -29.26
N VAL A 330 13.38 -34.36 -29.06
CA VAL A 330 14.23 -33.74 -30.10
C VAL A 330 15.71 -34.06 -29.90
N GLY A 331 16.02 -35.03 -29.02
CA GLY A 331 17.39 -35.43 -28.71
C GLY A 331 18.23 -35.72 -29.97
N PRO A 332 19.56 -35.50 -29.92
CA PRO A 332 20.44 -35.65 -31.09
C PRO A 332 20.40 -37.06 -31.71
N ASP A 333 20.07 -38.08 -30.92
CA ASP A 333 19.99 -39.48 -31.35
C ASP A 333 18.58 -39.92 -31.78
N MET A 334 17.57 -39.04 -31.65
CA MET A 334 16.18 -39.39 -31.89
C MET A 334 15.78 -39.05 -33.33
N GLN A 335 15.46 -40.07 -34.13
CA GLN A 335 15.03 -39.87 -35.52
C GLN A 335 13.60 -39.32 -35.56
N VAL A 336 13.41 -38.20 -36.25
CA VAL A 336 12.09 -37.68 -36.62
C VAL A 336 11.42 -38.70 -37.54
N THR A 337 10.29 -39.26 -37.12
CA THR A 337 9.53 -40.22 -37.94
C THR A 337 8.23 -39.60 -38.43
N ARG A 338 7.66 -40.13 -39.54
CA ARG A 338 6.30 -39.75 -39.98
C ARG A 338 5.26 -39.90 -38.86
N ARG A 339 5.43 -40.88 -37.97
CA ARG A 339 4.55 -41.10 -36.81
C ARG A 339 4.67 -39.97 -35.80
N PHE A 340 5.88 -39.47 -35.56
CA PHE A 340 6.11 -38.32 -34.69
C PHE A 340 5.46 -37.04 -35.24
N LEU A 341 5.66 -36.72 -36.52
CA LEU A 341 5.00 -35.57 -37.16
C LEU A 341 3.47 -35.69 -37.12
N LYS A 342 2.93 -36.90 -37.36
CA LYS A 342 1.49 -37.15 -37.22
C LYS A 342 1.00 -36.94 -35.77
N LYS A 343 1.81 -37.29 -34.77
CA LYS A 343 1.52 -37.02 -33.35
C LYS A 343 1.59 -35.54 -33.01
N LEU A 344 2.47 -34.77 -33.65
CA LEU A 344 2.59 -33.33 -33.44
C LEU A 344 1.46 -32.51 -34.09
N ARG A 345 0.78 -33.07 -35.09
CA ARG A 345 -0.38 -32.45 -35.75
C ARG A 345 -1.52 -32.14 -34.77
N ARG A 346 -1.71 -32.98 -33.75
CA ARG A 346 -2.76 -32.83 -32.72
C ARG A 346 -2.47 -31.69 -31.74
N PRO A 347 -1.27 -31.60 -31.12
CA PRO A 347 -0.85 -30.43 -30.35
C PRO A 347 -0.91 -29.11 -31.11
N ARG A 348 -0.81 -29.11 -32.45
CA ARG A 348 -0.88 -27.88 -33.26
C ARG A 348 -2.15 -27.08 -33.00
N GLU A 349 -3.32 -27.73 -32.96
CA GLU A 349 -4.59 -27.04 -32.73
C GLU A 349 -4.67 -26.47 -31.32
N VAL A 350 -4.15 -27.22 -30.34
CA VAL A 350 -4.04 -26.81 -28.94
C VAL A 350 -3.15 -25.58 -28.80
N TYR A 351 -1.98 -25.61 -29.44
CA TYR A 351 -1.02 -24.51 -29.44
C TYR A 351 -1.55 -23.27 -30.15
N ASN A 352 -2.20 -23.43 -31.31
CA ASN A 352 -2.87 -22.32 -31.99
C ASN A 352 -3.94 -21.69 -31.11
N ARG A 353 -4.75 -22.52 -30.44
CA ARG A 353 -5.74 -22.04 -29.47
C ARG A 353 -5.05 -21.26 -28.35
N LEU A 354 -3.99 -21.80 -27.74
CA LEU A 354 -3.22 -21.11 -26.71
C LEU A 354 -2.66 -19.77 -27.20
N ALA A 355 -2.16 -19.70 -28.42
CA ALA A 355 -1.68 -18.45 -29.02
C ALA A 355 -2.81 -17.43 -29.17
N ASP A 356 -4.00 -17.84 -29.64
CA ASP A 356 -5.17 -16.97 -29.73
C ASP A 356 -5.59 -16.44 -28.36
N LEU A 357 -5.57 -17.30 -27.33
CA LEU A 357 -5.90 -16.94 -25.95
C LEU A 357 -4.91 -15.91 -25.37
N LEU A 358 -3.62 -16.14 -25.55
CA LEU A 358 -2.56 -15.23 -25.13
C LEU A 358 -2.65 -13.88 -25.86
N GLU A 359 -3.00 -13.90 -27.16
CA GLU A 359 -3.20 -12.67 -27.93
C GLU A 359 -4.46 -11.91 -27.49
N LEU A 360 -5.56 -12.62 -27.21
CA LEU A 360 -6.78 -12.03 -26.66
C LEU A 360 -6.51 -11.37 -25.31
N TYR A 361 -5.76 -12.04 -24.43
CA TYR A 361 -5.29 -11.48 -23.17
C TYR A 361 -4.44 -10.23 -23.40
N ALA A 362 -3.40 -10.32 -24.23
CA ALA A 362 -2.46 -9.22 -24.49
C ALA A 362 -3.12 -7.97 -25.09
N LYS A 363 -4.12 -8.16 -25.95
CA LYS A 363 -4.85 -7.04 -26.59
C LYS A 363 -5.72 -6.27 -25.59
N GLY A 364 -6.03 -6.82 -24.43
CA GLY A 364 -6.85 -6.15 -23.40
C GLY A 364 -8.25 -5.72 -23.88
N ASN A 365 -8.67 -6.15 -25.08
CA ASN A 365 -9.91 -5.73 -25.75
C ASN A 365 -11.09 -6.50 -25.17
N PHE A 366 -11.37 -6.32 -23.89
CA PHE A 366 -12.52 -6.93 -23.20
C PHE A 366 -13.79 -6.09 -23.30
N GLU A 367 -13.78 -4.98 -24.04
CA GLU A 367 -14.88 -4.00 -24.09
C GLU A 367 -15.53 -3.86 -25.48
N ARG A 368 -15.19 -4.72 -26.44
CA ARG A 368 -15.82 -4.71 -27.78
C ARG A 368 -16.34 -6.08 -28.17
N SER A 369 -17.38 -6.55 -27.49
CA SER A 369 -18.33 -7.53 -28.04
C SER A 369 -19.67 -7.41 -27.33
#